data_AF-A0A6B1DL05-F1
#
_entry.id   AF-A0A6B1DL05-F1
#
_cell.length_a   1.000
_cell.length_b   1.000
_cell.length_c   1.000
_cell.angle_alpha   90.00
_cell.angle_beta   90.00
_cell.angle_gamma   90.00
#
_symmetry.space_group_name_H-M   'P 1'
#
loop_
_entity.id
_entity.type
_entity.pdbx_description
1 polymer ?
#
loop_
_entity_poly.entity_id
_entity_poly.type
_entity_poly.pdbx_seq_one_letter_code
_entity_poly.pdbx_strand_id
1 'polypeptide(L)'
;MTKRVAIAMGLAAALAACGGGGSQGGGAVAGGDSVGADLPILPLDDVKPSQSGSVWQQVANTEITVTYDRPVARGRELFGGIVPFGEIWNPGANDATAIAFSRDVTINGNPLPAGKYSLWAIPDPNRWTIIFSRAADVYHTPYPGEEQDALRFMATPSFGAHMETLAFYFAEVEKKDAELRLHWGETYIPLSIAVP
;
A
#
# COMPACT_ATOMS: atom_id res chain seq x y z
N MET A 1 -74.35 -2.05 44.75
CA MET A 1 -73.67 -1.39 45.89
C MET A 1 -72.47 -0.63 45.33
N THR A 2 -72.62 0.70 45.10
CA THR A 2 -72.00 1.79 45.91
C THR A 2 -70.47 1.76 45.79
N LYS A 3 -69.74 2.71 45.19
CA LYS A 3 -69.64 4.19 45.32
C LYS A 3 -68.68 4.68 44.20
N ARG A 4 -68.96 5.75 43.45
CA ARG A 4 -68.60 7.17 43.68
C ARG A 4 -67.08 7.51 43.75
N VAL A 5 -66.65 8.42 42.84
CA VAL A 5 -65.91 9.70 43.10
C VAL A 5 -64.42 9.54 43.49
N ALA A 6 -63.41 10.40 43.20
CA ALA A 6 -63.21 11.80 42.77
C ALA A 6 -61.80 11.90 42.09
N ILE A 7 -61.55 12.80 41.13
CA ILE A 7 -60.89 14.14 41.29
C ILE A 7 -59.53 14.13 42.00
N ALA A 8 -58.46 14.54 41.30
CA ALA A 8 -57.64 15.71 41.67
C ALA A 8 -56.51 15.99 40.66
N MET A 9 -56.48 17.25 40.21
CA MET A 9 -55.39 17.96 39.55
C MET A 9 -54.23 18.17 40.54
N GLY A 10 -52.99 18.01 40.10
CA GLY A 10 -51.80 18.33 40.88
C GLY A 10 -50.63 18.76 39.99
N LEU A 11 -50.38 20.06 39.97
CA LEU A 11 -49.27 20.75 39.32
C LEU A 11 -48.09 20.81 40.31
N ALA A 12 -46.88 20.38 39.93
CA ALA A 12 -45.63 20.88 40.51
C ALA A 12 -44.41 20.50 39.67
N ALA A 13 -43.60 21.51 39.38
CA ALA A 13 -42.30 21.47 38.75
C ALA A 13 -41.19 20.94 39.68
N ALA A 14 -40.12 20.39 39.11
CA ALA A 14 -38.75 20.94 39.20
C ALA A 14 -37.66 19.86 39.02
N LEU A 15 -36.74 20.16 38.09
CA LEU A 15 -35.28 19.99 38.13
C LEU A 15 -34.68 18.65 38.60
N ALA A 16 -33.97 17.98 37.68
CA ALA A 16 -32.52 17.68 37.80
C ALA A 16 -32.10 16.67 36.71
N ALA A 17 -31.43 17.15 35.65
CA ALA A 17 -30.66 16.27 34.77
C ALA A 17 -29.20 16.31 35.22
N CYS A 18 -28.74 15.22 35.82
CA CYS A 18 -27.34 14.98 36.17
C CYS A 18 -26.61 14.24 35.04
N GLY A 19 -25.36 14.63 34.82
CA GLY A 19 -24.29 13.79 34.27
C GLY A 19 -24.28 13.67 32.74
N GLY A 20 -23.19 13.86 32.02
CA GLY A 20 -21.78 13.88 32.41
C GLY A 20 -20.99 13.21 31.28
N GLY A 21 -20.09 13.99 30.66
CA GLY A 21 -18.81 13.55 30.07
C GLY A 21 -18.77 12.42 29.02
N GLY A 22 -18.19 12.76 27.85
CA GLY A 22 -17.22 11.87 27.20
C GLY A 22 -17.46 11.57 25.72
N SER A 23 -16.69 12.27 24.89
CA SER A 23 -15.94 11.78 23.71
C SER A 23 -16.53 10.64 22.87
N GLN A 24 -16.76 10.92 21.59
CA GLN A 24 -16.16 10.09 20.55
C GLN A 24 -15.97 10.91 19.26
N GLY A 25 -14.69 11.10 18.92
CA GLY A 25 -14.26 11.68 17.65
C GLY A 25 -14.63 10.77 16.50
N GLY A 26 -15.61 11.20 15.72
CA GLY A 26 -15.82 10.71 14.36
C GLY A 26 -14.82 11.37 13.43
N GLY A 27 -13.65 10.77 13.27
CA GLY A 27 -12.78 11.03 12.12
C GLY A 27 -13.41 10.37 10.90
N ALA A 28 -14.35 11.08 10.28
CA ALA A 28 -14.93 10.69 9.01
C ALA A 28 -13.83 10.58 7.95
N VAL A 29 -13.69 9.41 7.33
CA VAL A 29 -13.11 9.32 5.98
C VAL A 29 -14.03 10.11 5.08
N ALA A 30 -13.63 11.36 4.80
CA ALA A 30 -14.20 12.13 3.73
C ALA A 30 -13.84 11.42 2.41
N GLY A 31 -14.72 10.52 1.97
CA GLY A 31 -14.87 10.19 0.56
C GLY A 31 -15.29 11.46 -0.16
N GLY A 32 -14.31 12.27 -0.54
CA GLY A 32 -14.52 13.39 -1.44
C GLY A 32 -14.60 12.86 -2.85
N ASP A 33 -15.82 12.68 -3.34
CA ASP A 33 -16.13 12.54 -4.77
C ASP A 33 -15.84 13.88 -5.50
N SER A 34 -14.58 14.33 -5.52
CA SER A 34 -14.16 15.37 -6.45
C SER A 34 -13.83 14.71 -7.78
N VAL A 35 -14.87 14.29 -8.51
CA VAL A 35 -14.73 13.95 -9.93
C VAL A 35 -14.40 15.24 -10.67
N GLY A 36 -13.10 15.45 -10.91
CA GLY A 36 -12.55 16.40 -11.89
C GLY A 36 -12.75 17.88 -11.59
N ALA A 37 -11.71 18.53 -11.06
CA ALA A 37 -11.46 19.92 -11.40
C ALA A 37 -11.02 20.02 -12.87
N ASP A 38 -11.31 21.14 -13.55
CA ASP A 38 -10.85 21.48 -14.91
C ASP A 38 -9.31 21.57 -14.98
N LEU A 39 -8.63 20.43 -14.97
CA LEU A 39 -7.18 20.37 -15.19
C LEU A 39 -6.88 20.55 -16.67
N PRO A 40 -5.85 21.34 -17.03
CA PRO A 40 -5.46 21.51 -18.43
C PRO A 40 -5.00 20.16 -19.01
N ILE A 41 -5.35 19.93 -20.29
CA ILE A 41 -4.84 18.79 -21.05
C ILE A 41 -3.32 18.98 -21.23
N LEU A 42 -2.54 17.97 -20.81
CA LEU A 42 -1.10 17.98 -20.99
C LEU A 42 -0.75 17.79 -22.48
N PRO A 43 0.16 18.62 -23.05
CA PRO A 43 0.78 18.34 -24.34
C PRO A 43 1.44 16.96 -24.35
N LEU A 44 1.44 16.29 -25.51
CA LEU A 44 1.99 14.92 -25.62
C LEU A 44 3.45 14.83 -25.18
N ASP A 45 4.27 15.84 -25.48
CA ASP A 45 5.69 15.87 -25.15
C ASP A 45 5.94 16.04 -23.63
N ASP A 46 4.95 16.51 -22.88
CA ASP A 46 5.00 16.68 -21.42
C ASP A 46 4.50 15.42 -20.68
N VAL A 47 3.96 14.43 -21.40
CA VAL A 47 3.48 13.18 -20.82
C VAL A 47 4.67 12.30 -20.44
N LYS A 48 4.86 12.09 -19.14
CA LYS A 48 5.95 11.23 -18.65
C LYS A 48 5.89 9.81 -19.25
N PRO A 49 7.03 9.20 -19.65
CA PRO A 49 7.02 7.85 -20.22
C PRO A 49 6.48 6.78 -19.26
N SER A 50 6.75 6.94 -17.96
CA SER A 50 6.29 6.05 -16.88
C SER A 50 5.26 6.77 -16.04
N GLN A 51 4.00 6.39 -16.20
CA GLN A 51 2.88 6.99 -15.48
C GLN A 51 2.82 6.49 -14.03
N SER A 52 2.31 7.31 -13.11
CA SER A 52 2.14 6.89 -11.71
C SER A 52 1.02 5.87 -11.57
N GLY A 53 1.16 4.99 -10.60
CA GLY A 53 0.09 4.15 -10.10
C GLY A 53 0.21 3.92 -8.61
N SER A 54 -0.88 3.45 -8.03
CA SER A 54 -0.92 2.97 -6.67
C SER A 54 -1.77 1.72 -6.56
N VAL A 55 -1.44 0.88 -5.59
CA VAL A 55 -2.31 -0.20 -5.14
C VAL A 55 -2.41 -0.10 -3.62
N TRP A 56 -3.63 -0.27 -3.11
CA TRP A 56 -3.91 -0.30 -1.69
C TRP A 56 -4.68 -1.57 -1.36
N GLN A 57 -4.40 -2.14 -0.20
CA GLN A 57 -5.10 -3.31 0.32
C GLN A 57 -5.19 -3.23 1.83
N GLN A 58 -6.36 -3.57 2.37
CA GLN A 58 -6.53 -3.88 3.77
C GLN A 58 -6.47 -5.40 3.98
N VAL A 59 -5.60 -5.86 4.88
CA VAL A 59 -5.51 -7.26 5.32
C VAL A 59 -5.80 -7.26 6.82
N ALA A 60 -6.89 -7.90 7.23
CA ALA A 60 -7.48 -7.70 8.56
C ALA A 60 -7.61 -6.20 8.93
N ASN A 61 -6.82 -5.69 9.88
CA ASN A 61 -6.77 -4.29 10.28
C ASN A 61 -5.43 -3.61 9.97
N THR A 62 -4.67 -4.16 9.02
CA THR A 62 -3.42 -3.60 8.50
C THR A 62 -3.66 -3.06 7.10
N GLU A 63 -3.24 -1.84 6.85
CA GLU A 63 -3.26 -1.20 5.53
C GLU A 63 -1.89 -1.34 4.89
N ILE A 64 -1.89 -1.70 3.61
CA ILE A 64 -0.71 -1.85 2.78
C ILE A 64 -0.90 -0.99 1.54
N THR A 65 0.02 -0.06 1.30
CA THR A 65 -0.02 0.84 0.15
C THR A 65 1.28 0.71 -0.62
N VAL A 66 1.20 0.59 -1.95
CA VAL A 66 2.35 0.70 -2.85
C VAL A 66 2.10 1.86 -3.81
N THR A 67 3.03 2.80 -3.91
CA THR A 67 3.01 3.93 -4.84
C THR A 67 4.27 3.90 -5.69
N TYR A 68 4.13 4.03 -7.00
CA TYR A 68 5.22 3.78 -7.94
C TYR A 68 4.95 4.42 -9.30
N ASP A 69 6.00 4.74 -10.05
CA ASP A 69 5.88 5.00 -11.49
C ASP A 69 6.19 3.74 -12.29
N ARG A 70 5.42 3.54 -13.36
CA ARG A 70 5.25 2.24 -14.00
C ARG A 70 5.96 2.19 -15.36
N PRO A 71 7.19 1.65 -15.45
CA PRO A 71 7.85 1.47 -16.74
C PRO A 71 7.09 0.47 -17.62
N VAL A 72 7.16 0.68 -18.94
CA VAL A 72 6.52 -0.13 -19.99
C VAL A 72 7.58 -0.93 -20.74
N ALA A 73 7.37 -2.21 -21.00
CA ALA A 73 8.36 -3.11 -21.59
C ALA A 73 8.75 -2.70 -23.01
N ARG A 74 7.77 -2.33 -23.85
CA ARG A 74 7.95 -1.88 -25.25
C ARG A 74 8.74 -2.88 -26.09
N GLY A 75 8.47 -4.18 -25.90
CA GLY A 75 9.14 -5.26 -26.62
C GLY A 75 10.64 -5.44 -26.29
N ARG A 76 11.13 -4.80 -25.22
CA ARG A 76 12.54 -4.93 -24.78
C ARG A 76 12.72 -6.17 -23.92
N GLU A 77 13.93 -6.73 -23.97
CA GLU A 77 14.37 -7.73 -23.00
C GLU A 77 14.50 -7.07 -21.62
N LEU A 78 13.77 -7.58 -20.64
CA LEU A 78 13.64 -6.96 -19.31
C LEU A 78 14.81 -7.35 -18.40
N PHE A 79 14.78 -8.56 -17.84
CA PHE A 79 15.78 -9.05 -16.90
C PHE A 79 16.93 -9.73 -17.64
N GLY A 80 18.16 -9.30 -17.35
CA GLY A 80 19.35 -9.62 -18.17
C GLY A 80 19.53 -8.66 -19.37
N GLY A 81 18.52 -7.84 -19.67
CA GLY A 81 18.55 -6.76 -20.67
C GLY A 81 18.60 -5.39 -20.01
N ILE A 82 17.49 -4.65 -20.04
CA ILE A 82 17.42 -3.28 -19.48
C ILE A 82 17.48 -3.24 -17.94
N VAL A 83 17.22 -4.36 -17.28
CA VAL A 83 17.47 -4.60 -15.86
C VAL A 83 18.59 -5.63 -15.78
N PRO A 84 19.85 -5.22 -15.58
CA PRO A 84 20.98 -6.14 -15.52
C PRO A 84 20.88 -7.09 -14.33
N PHE A 85 21.33 -8.33 -14.51
CA PHE A 85 21.48 -9.26 -13.39
C PHE A 85 22.68 -8.89 -12.52
N GLY A 86 22.58 -9.10 -11.21
CA GLY A 86 23.62 -8.80 -10.24
C GLY A 86 23.75 -7.32 -9.88
N GLU A 87 22.97 -6.44 -10.50
CA GLU A 87 22.95 -5.01 -10.21
C GLU A 87 21.71 -4.61 -9.42
N ILE A 88 21.87 -3.61 -8.55
CA ILE A 88 20.77 -3.08 -7.77
C ILE A 88 19.85 -2.21 -8.63
N TRP A 89 18.55 -2.41 -8.46
CA TRP A 89 17.50 -1.78 -9.24
C TRP A 89 16.31 -1.45 -8.35
N ASN A 90 15.69 -0.28 -8.57
CA ASN A 90 14.39 0.03 -8.00
C ASN A 90 13.29 -0.49 -8.95
N PRO A 91 12.33 -1.32 -8.48
CA PRO A 91 11.22 -1.79 -9.32
C PRO A 91 10.17 -0.71 -9.64
N GLY A 92 10.57 0.29 -10.43
CA GLY A 92 9.83 1.50 -10.72
C GLY A 92 10.61 2.44 -11.66
N ALA A 93 10.21 3.70 -11.71
CA ALA A 93 10.88 4.77 -12.45
C ALA A 93 10.66 6.12 -11.73
N ASN A 94 11.40 7.16 -12.11
CA ASN A 94 11.40 8.48 -11.45
C ASN A 94 11.55 8.39 -9.92
N ASP A 95 10.48 8.42 -9.14
CA ASP A 95 10.56 8.22 -7.70
C ASP A 95 10.63 6.72 -7.38
N ALA A 96 11.46 6.37 -6.40
CA ALA A 96 11.59 4.99 -5.99
C ALA A 96 10.22 4.44 -5.55
N THR A 97 9.86 3.24 -6.01
CA THR A 97 8.68 2.53 -5.53
C THR A 97 8.64 2.53 -4.00
N ALA A 98 7.60 3.14 -3.43
CA ALA A 98 7.40 3.23 -2.00
C ALA A 98 6.31 2.26 -1.56
N ILE A 99 6.56 1.57 -0.45
CA ILE A 99 5.61 0.65 0.19
C ILE A 99 5.44 1.04 1.65
N ALA A 100 4.20 1.13 2.11
CA ALA A 100 3.84 1.50 3.46
C ALA A 100 2.98 0.42 4.12
N PHE A 101 3.26 0.16 5.40
CA PHE A 101 2.51 -0.75 6.26
C PHE A 101 2.05 0.01 7.50
N SER A 102 0.75 -0.05 7.82
CA SER A 102 0.22 0.63 9.02
C SER A 102 0.49 -0.11 10.34
N ARG A 103 0.93 -1.37 10.26
CA ARG A 103 1.30 -2.23 11.41
C ARG A 103 2.54 -3.05 11.05
N ASP A 104 3.19 -3.60 12.06
CA ASP A 104 4.27 -4.58 11.87
C ASP A 104 3.75 -5.76 11.04
N VAL A 105 4.57 -6.26 10.13
CA VAL A 105 4.25 -7.39 9.25
C VAL A 105 5.39 -8.40 9.23
N THR A 106 5.11 -9.57 8.68
CA THR A 106 6.13 -10.55 8.31
C THR A 106 6.14 -10.72 6.80
N ILE A 107 7.27 -10.51 6.14
CA ILE A 107 7.44 -10.65 4.69
C ILE A 107 8.35 -11.85 4.40
N ASN A 108 7.80 -12.85 3.72
CA ASN A 108 8.47 -14.13 3.44
C ASN A 108 9.10 -14.75 4.71
N GLY A 109 8.41 -14.66 5.85
CA GLY A 109 8.89 -15.14 7.15
C GLY A 109 9.82 -14.19 7.92
N ASN A 110 10.15 -13.01 7.37
CA ASN A 110 11.03 -12.04 8.02
C ASN A 110 10.23 -10.88 8.62
N PRO A 111 10.47 -10.50 9.88
CA PRO A 111 9.76 -9.38 10.51
C PRO A 111 10.16 -8.05 9.88
N LEU A 112 9.18 -7.18 9.66
CA LEU A 112 9.36 -5.79 9.25
C LEU A 112 8.43 -4.91 10.08
N PRO A 113 8.95 -3.92 10.83
CA PRO A 113 8.12 -2.99 11.58
C PRO A 113 7.16 -2.18 10.68
N ALA A 114 6.12 -1.62 11.28
CA ALA A 114 5.27 -0.63 10.62
C ALA A 114 6.12 0.54 10.12
N GLY A 115 5.79 1.08 8.96
CA GLY A 115 6.55 2.17 8.37
C GLY A 115 6.38 2.29 6.87
N LYS A 116 7.10 3.25 6.29
CA LYS A 116 7.19 3.48 4.86
C LYS A 116 8.63 3.20 4.42
N TYR A 117 8.78 2.53 3.29
CA TYR A 117 10.05 2.06 2.76
C TYR A 117 10.13 2.29 1.26
N SER A 118 11.34 2.48 0.72
CA SER A 118 11.56 2.31 -0.72
C SER A 118 11.96 0.87 -1.01
N LEU A 119 11.44 0.32 -2.11
CA LEU A 119 11.68 -1.07 -2.53
C LEU A 119 12.85 -1.13 -3.50
N TRP A 120 13.78 -2.06 -3.28
CA TRP A 120 14.90 -2.31 -4.17
C TRP A 120 15.05 -3.81 -4.39
N ALA A 121 15.68 -4.18 -5.50
CA ALA A 121 15.98 -5.56 -5.82
C ALA A 121 17.35 -5.69 -6.47
N ILE A 122 17.97 -6.86 -6.32
CA ILE A 122 19.11 -7.30 -7.13
C ILE A 122 18.65 -8.55 -7.87
N PRO A 123 18.22 -8.40 -9.14
CA PRO A 123 17.77 -9.52 -9.94
C PRO A 123 18.90 -10.51 -10.25
N ASP A 124 18.55 -11.78 -10.32
CA ASP A 124 19.41 -12.89 -10.75
C ASP A 124 18.53 -13.91 -11.48
N PRO A 125 19.07 -14.77 -12.37
CA PRO A 125 18.26 -15.79 -13.04
C PRO A 125 17.45 -16.68 -12.11
N ASN A 126 17.96 -17.00 -10.91
CA ASN A 126 17.33 -17.99 -10.04
C ASN A 126 16.86 -17.45 -8.68
N ARG A 127 17.49 -16.41 -8.14
CA ARG A 127 17.09 -15.83 -6.85
C ARG A 127 17.41 -14.35 -6.75
N TRP A 128 16.38 -13.56 -6.53
CA TRP A 128 16.52 -12.13 -6.35
C TRP A 128 16.79 -11.80 -4.90
N THR A 129 17.61 -10.78 -4.67
CA THR A 129 17.63 -10.10 -3.37
C THR A 129 16.55 -9.04 -3.39
N ILE A 130 15.66 -9.04 -2.41
CA ILE A 130 14.62 -8.01 -2.21
C ILE A 130 14.99 -7.20 -0.97
N ILE A 131 14.85 -5.89 -1.08
CA ILE A 131 15.33 -4.92 -0.09
C ILE A 131 14.24 -3.90 0.19
N PHE A 132 13.96 -3.67 1.47
CA PHE A 132 13.14 -2.57 1.97
C PHE A 132 14.06 -1.58 2.67
N SER A 133 14.22 -0.39 2.11
CA SER A 133 15.08 0.66 2.63
C SER A 133 14.28 1.72 3.41
N ARG A 134 14.82 2.18 4.55
CA ARG A 134 14.22 3.25 5.38
C ARG A 134 14.22 4.61 4.67
N ALA A 135 15.02 4.78 3.64
CA ALA A 135 15.02 5.97 2.79
C ALA A 135 13.81 5.92 1.84
N ALA A 136 12.63 6.22 2.37
CA ALA A 136 11.35 6.00 1.70
C ALA A 136 11.05 6.96 0.54
N ASP A 137 11.52 8.20 0.63
CA ASP A 137 11.23 9.28 -0.31
C ASP A 137 12.52 9.68 -1.04
N VAL A 138 12.91 8.86 -2.02
CA VAL A 138 14.13 9.01 -2.80
C VAL A 138 13.86 8.80 -4.29
N TYR A 139 14.73 9.32 -5.14
CA TYR A 139 14.72 9.00 -6.56
C TYR A 139 15.10 7.53 -6.78
N HIS A 140 14.64 6.92 -7.88
CA HIS A 140 14.87 5.51 -8.21
C HIS A 140 16.34 5.14 -8.48
N THR A 141 17.25 6.13 -8.49
CA THR A 141 18.71 5.97 -8.55
C THR A 141 19.41 7.25 -8.03
N PRO A 142 20.53 7.16 -7.28
CA PRO A 142 21.22 5.94 -6.86
C PRO A 142 20.50 5.22 -5.73
N TYR A 143 20.89 3.97 -5.49
CA TYR A 143 20.48 3.22 -4.30
C TYR A 143 20.98 3.93 -3.02
N PRO A 144 20.13 4.11 -1.98
CA PRO A 144 20.47 4.85 -0.76
C PRO A 144 21.56 4.25 0.13
N GLY A 145 22.00 3.02 -0.13
CA GLY A 145 23.03 2.34 0.67
C GLY A 145 22.47 1.29 1.64
N GLU A 146 23.29 0.28 1.94
CA GLU A 146 22.90 -0.87 2.79
C GLU A 146 22.64 -0.45 4.24
N GLU A 147 23.24 0.65 4.69
CA GLU A 147 23.00 1.23 6.02
C GLU A 147 21.54 1.67 6.22
N GLN A 148 20.81 1.88 5.13
CA GLN A 148 19.38 2.21 5.17
C GLN A 148 18.48 0.97 5.12
N ASP A 149 19.01 -0.23 4.90
CA ASP A 149 18.20 -1.44 4.76
C ASP A 149 17.50 -1.79 6.08
N ALA A 150 16.17 -1.80 6.04
CA ALA A 150 15.33 -2.31 7.13
C ALA A 150 15.17 -3.83 7.04
N LEU A 151 15.10 -4.35 5.82
CA LEU A 151 14.98 -5.77 5.55
C LEU A 151 15.63 -6.09 4.20
N ARG A 152 16.42 -7.15 4.16
CA ARG A 152 17.05 -7.71 2.95
C ARG A 152 16.92 -9.23 3.00
N PHE A 153 16.33 -9.85 1.99
CA PHE A 153 16.14 -11.30 1.92
C PHE A 153 16.14 -11.80 0.48
N MET A 154 16.26 -13.12 0.31
CA MET A 154 16.19 -13.75 -1.00
C MET A 154 14.75 -14.19 -1.33
N ALA A 155 14.31 -13.94 -2.56
CA ALA A 155 13.05 -14.44 -3.11
C ALA A 155 13.30 -15.14 -4.46
N THR A 156 12.50 -16.16 -4.76
CA THR A 156 12.59 -16.89 -6.03
C THR A 156 11.63 -16.28 -7.04
N PRO A 157 12.08 -15.87 -8.23
CA PRO A 157 11.19 -15.45 -9.29
C PRO A 157 10.32 -16.62 -9.77
N SER A 158 9.12 -16.28 -10.23
CA SER A 158 8.20 -17.19 -10.90
C SER A 158 7.74 -16.57 -12.21
N PHE A 159 7.04 -17.35 -13.03
CA PHE A 159 6.72 -16.98 -14.40
C PHE A 159 5.22 -17.13 -14.67
N GLY A 160 4.65 -16.15 -15.38
CA GLY A 160 3.23 -16.06 -15.66
C GLY A 160 2.93 -15.38 -16.99
N ALA A 161 1.69 -14.91 -17.15
CA ALA A 161 1.28 -14.18 -18.34
C ALA A 161 2.04 -12.86 -18.48
N HIS A 162 2.44 -12.51 -19.70
CA HIS A 162 3.16 -11.27 -19.98
C HIS A 162 2.41 -10.03 -19.51
N MET A 163 3.08 -9.19 -18.73
CA MET A 163 2.57 -7.93 -18.23
C MET A 163 3.40 -6.77 -18.79
N GLU A 164 2.80 -6.03 -19.72
CA GLU A 164 3.48 -5.00 -20.51
C GLU A 164 3.98 -3.82 -19.65
N THR A 165 3.17 -3.39 -18.68
CA THR A 165 3.51 -2.32 -17.75
C THR A 165 3.80 -2.92 -16.39
N LEU A 166 4.93 -2.56 -15.76
CA LEU A 166 5.26 -3.01 -14.41
C LEU A 166 4.08 -2.77 -13.47
N ALA A 167 3.74 -3.77 -12.66
CA ALA A 167 2.65 -3.65 -11.71
C ALA A 167 2.94 -4.36 -10.39
N PHE A 168 2.32 -3.80 -9.36
CA PHE A 168 2.12 -4.41 -8.07
C PHE A 168 0.65 -4.74 -7.90
N TYR A 169 0.33 -5.96 -7.46
CA TYR A 169 -1.03 -6.38 -7.16
C TYR A 169 -1.06 -7.48 -6.11
N PHE A 170 -2.17 -7.58 -5.40
CA PHE A 170 -2.42 -8.65 -4.43
C PHE A 170 -3.07 -9.82 -5.17
N ALA A 171 -2.32 -10.91 -5.34
CA ALA A 171 -2.79 -12.10 -6.04
C ALA A 171 -3.69 -12.98 -5.14
N GLU A 172 -3.48 -12.88 -3.83
CA GLU A 172 -4.25 -13.59 -2.80
C GLU A 172 -4.36 -12.71 -1.56
N VAL A 173 -5.53 -12.71 -0.93
CA VAL A 173 -5.78 -12.08 0.37
C VAL A 173 -6.76 -12.98 1.12
N GLU A 174 -6.30 -13.62 2.19
CA GLU A 174 -7.09 -14.56 2.99
C GLU A 174 -6.79 -14.34 4.48
N LYS A 175 -7.79 -13.90 5.23
CA LYS A 175 -7.70 -13.62 6.68
C LYS A 175 -6.57 -12.65 7.03
N LYS A 176 -5.43 -13.17 7.49
CA LYS A 176 -4.25 -12.44 7.96
C LYS A 176 -3.06 -12.56 7.00
N ASP A 177 -3.27 -13.23 5.87
CA ASP A 177 -2.23 -13.51 4.90
C ASP A 177 -2.60 -12.85 3.57
N ALA A 178 -1.58 -12.39 2.85
CA ALA A 178 -1.69 -11.88 1.51
C ALA A 178 -0.45 -12.21 0.69
N GLU A 179 -0.61 -12.27 -0.63
CA GLU A 179 0.51 -12.35 -1.58
C GLU A 179 0.55 -11.09 -2.45
N LEU A 180 1.55 -10.25 -2.24
CA LEU A 180 1.86 -9.12 -3.11
C LEU A 180 2.81 -9.60 -4.21
N ARG A 181 2.48 -9.32 -5.48
CA ARG A 181 3.36 -9.61 -6.62
C ARG A 181 3.96 -8.35 -7.19
N LEU A 182 5.29 -8.30 -7.30
CA LEU A 182 6.01 -7.45 -8.25
C LEU A 182 6.07 -8.20 -9.58
N HIS A 183 5.49 -7.66 -10.66
CA HIS A 183 5.42 -8.36 -11.95
C HIS A 183 5.80 -7.41 -13.09
N TRP A 184 6.63 -7.88 -14.03
CA TRP A 184 6.92 -7.18 -15.29
C TRP A 184 7.40 -8.15 -16.37
N GLY A 185 6.85 -8.03 -17.58
CA GLY A 185 6.97 -9.09 -18.59
C GLY A 185 6.35 -10.38 -18.09
N GLU A 186 7.00 -11.52 -18.33
CA GLU A 186 6.53 -12.82 -17.82
C GLU A 186 7.02 -13.12 -16.39
N THR A 187 7.95 -12.33 -15.84
CA THR A 187 8.59 -12.61 -14.55
C THR A 187 7.89 -11.87 -13.42
N TYR A 188 7.56 -12.59 -12.33
CA TYR A 188 7.08 -11.97 -11.10
C TYR A 188 7.78 -12.51 -9.84
N ILE A 189 7.84 -11.67 -8.82
CA ILE A 189 8.29 -12.02 -7.46
C ILE A 189 7.06 -12.08 -6.54
N PRO A 190 6.66 -13.26 -6.05
CA PRO A 190 5.64 -13.37 -5.01
C PRO A 190 6.24 -13.03 -3.64
N LEU A 191 5.58 -12.12 -2.93
CA LEU A 191 5.91 -11.72 -1.57
C LEU A 191 4.74 -12.11 -0.66
N SER A 192 4.95 -13.13 0.17
CA SER A 192 4.00 -13.51 1.21
C SER A 192 4.09 -12.51 2.36
N ILE A 193 2.94 -11.96 2.75
CA ILE A 193 2.81 -10.97 3.81
C ILE A 193 1.82 -11.54 4.83
N ALA A 194 2.28 -11.70 6.07
CA ALA A 194 1.42 -12.02 7.21
C ALA A 194 1.30 -10.81 8.13
N VAL A 195 0.08 -10.53 8.58
CA VAL A 195 -0.24 -9.42 9.49
C VAL A 195 -0.62 -9.93 10.89
N PRO A 196 -0.59 -9.07 11.94
CA PRO A 196 -0.80 -9.48 13.32
C PRO A 196 -2.15 -10.13 13.64
#